data_AF-A0A6S7GIP6-F1
#
_entry.id   AF-A0A6S7GIP6-F1
#
_cell.length_a   1.000
_cell.length_b   1.000
_cell.length_c   1.000
_cell.angle_alpha   90.00
_cell.angle_beta   90.00
_cell.angle_gamma   90.00
#
_symmetry.space_group_name_H-M   'P 1'
#
loop_
_entity.id
_entity.type
_entity.pdbx_description
1 polymer ?
#
loop_
_entity_poly.entity_id
_entity_poly.type
_entity_poly.pdbx_seq_one_letter_code
_entity_poly.pdbx_strand_id
1 'polypeptide(L)'
;MIESELVASGSVNGVLFGKHYNRSIRAHKIIYEAMERLRFQAFEKSLPTTENSPLHAIGISVQEDSEREMFVDICTSNIVTDAKTKYELFIKKRSKENPLFAFWSKYIDMVQLLLLYIRTTRTSDWTLHLSSLRSMIPWFFATDRVNYSRYAPCYWLEMMCLEETHPYVAANIEDNWTVQRQEGYAFSGVACDQTIEQTLNRLEFPHI
;
A
#
# COMPACT_ATOMS: atom_id res chain seq x y z
N MET A 1 -1.25 -20.49 -1.32
CA MET A 1 -1.16 -19.86 -2.66
C MET A 1 -1.43 -20.85 -3.79
N ILE A 2 -0.73 -21.98 -3.86
CA ILE A 2 -0.97 -23.00 -4.90
C ILE A 2 -2.30 -23.72 -4.63
N GLU A 3 -2.46 -24.27 -3.42
CA GLU A 3 -3.67 -25.00 -2.99
C GLU A 3 -4.94 -24.13 -3.01
N SER A 4 -4.77 -22.82 -2.86
CA SER A 4 -5.84 -21.83 -2.94
C SER A 4 -6.07 -21.30 -4.36
N GLU A 5 -5.43 -21.90 -5.37
CA GLU A 5 -5.47 -21.55 -6.80
C GLU A 5 -5.13 -20.08 -7.12
N LEU A 6 -4.48 -19.39 -6.19
CA LEU A 6 -4.10 -17.99 -6.32
C LEU A 6 -2.95 -17.83 -7.32
N VAL A 7 -2.04 -18.79 -7.32
CA VAL A 7 -0.82 -18.79 -8.13
C VAL A 7 -0.54 -20.20 -8.61
N ALA A 8 -0.41 -20.37 -9.94
CA ALA A 8 0.00 -21.63 -10.53
C ALA A 8 1.39 -22.04 -10.03
N SER A 9 1.62 -23.36 -9.84
CA SER A 9 2.86 -23.91 -9.27
C SER A 9 4.13 -23.39 -9.95
N GLY A 10 4.15 -23.32 -11.29
CA GLY A 10 5.29 -22.80 -12.07
C GLY A 10 5.54 -21.28 -11.93
N SER A 11 4.61 -20.53 -11.34
CA SER A 11 4.71 -19.07 -11.20
C SER A 11 5.00 -18.59 -9.78
N VAL A 12 5.04 -19.49 -8.79
CA VAL A 12 5.17 -19.14 -7.36
C VAL A 12 6.43 -18.36 -7.09
N ASN A 13 7.58 -18.85 -7.55
CA ASN A 13 8.85 -18.15 -7.36
C ASN A 13 8.84 -16.79 -8.05
N GLY A 14 8.29 -16.70 -9.27
CA GLY A 14 8.17 -15.43 -9.98
C GLY A 14 7.29 -14.41 -9.24
N VAL A 15 6.23 -14.87 -8.58
CA VAL A 15 5.35 -14.04 -7.75
C VAL A 15 6.07 -13.58 -6.48
N LEU A 16 6.68 -14.50 -5.73
CA LEU A 16 7.33 -14.21 -4.45
C LEU A 16 8.58 -13.33 -4.60
N PHE A 17 9.33 -13.50 -5.69
CA PHE A 17 10.50 -12.66 -5.99
C PHE A 17 10.14 -11.36 -6.72
N GLY A 18 8.85 -11.09 -6.99
CA GLY A 18 8.42 -9.87 -7.66
C GLY A 18 8.74 -9.82 -9.17
N LYS A 19 9.21 -10.91 -9.78
CA LYS A 19 9.56 -10.98 -11.22
C LYS A 19 8.33 -10.87 -12.13
N HIS A 20 7.14 -11.11 -11.60
CA HIS A 20 5.88 -10.96 -12.33
C HIS A 20 5.02 -9.89 -11.68
N TYR A 21 5.42 -8.62 -11.82
CA TYR A 21 4.82 -7.47 -11.13
C TYR A 21 3.29 -7.56 -10.95
N ASN A 22 2.51 -7.63 -12.04
CA ASN A 22 1.04 -7.68 -11.95
C ASN A 22 0.52 -8.90 -11.16
N ARG A 23 1.12 -10.08 -11.35
CA ARG A 23 0.74 -11.30 -10.62
C ARG A 23 1.17 -11.23 -9.16
N SER A 24 2.35 -10.69 -8.87
CA SER A 24 2.84 -10.41 -7.53
C SER A 24 1.91 -9.49 -6.76
N ILE A 25 1.58 -8.32 -7.33
CA ILE A 25 0.68 -7.35 -6.70
C ILE A 25 -0.70 -7.96 -6.46
N ARG A 26 -1.26 -8.69 -7.43
CA ARG A 26 -2.55 -9.38 -7.25
C ARG A 26 -2.50 -10.37 -6.09
N ALA A 27 -1.47 -11.21 -6.03
CA ALA A 27 -1.33 -12.20 -4.97
C ALA A 27 -1.19 -11.54 -3.59
N HIS A 28 -0.33 -10.53 -3.46
CA HIS A 28 -0.12 -9.82 -2.20
C HIS A 28 -1.38 -9.08 -1.72
N LYS A 29 -2.17 -8.49 -2.62
CA LYS A 29 -3.46 -7.86 -2.28
C LYS A 29 -4.42 -8.86 -1.65
N ILE A 30 -4.56 -10.04 -2.23
CA ILE A 30 -5.50 -11.07 -1.75
C ILE A 30 -5.03 -11.65 -0.42
N ILE A 31 -3.72 -11.91 -0.28
CA ILE A 31 -3.16 -12.39 0.99
C ILE A 31 -3.35 -11.33 2.09
N TYR A 32 -3.04 -10.07 1.80
CA TYR A 32 -3.25 -8.95 2.72
C TYR A 32 -4.70 -8.89 3.20
N GLU A 33 -5.68 -8.91 2.29
CA GLU A 33 -7.09 -8.87 2.64
C GLU A 33 -7.49 -10.05 3.53
N ALA A 34 -7.14 -11.27 3.14
CA ALA A 34 -7.49 -12.46 3.89
C ALA A 34 -6.87 -12.46 5.29
N MET A 35 -5.61 -12.04 5.39
CA MET A 35 -4.89 -11.97 6.67
C MET A 35 -5.42 -10.85 7.57
N GLU A 36 -5.71 -9.67 7.01
CA GLU A 36 -6.29 -8.56 7.75
C GLU A 36 -7.66 -8.94 8.30
N ARG A 37 -8.49 -9.60 7.48
CA ARG A 37 -9.80 -10.12 7.90
C ARG A 37 -9.68 -11.10 9.05
N LEU A 38 -8.77 -12.07 8.98
CA LEU A 38 -8.55 -13.03 10.07
C LEU A 38 -8.04 -12.34 11.35
N ARG A 39 -7.14 -11.36 11.21
CA ARG A 39 -6.60 -10.60 12.34
C ARG A 39 -7.68 -9.74 13.00
N PHE A 40 -8.54 -9.11 12.21
CA PHE A 40 -9.67 -8.32 12.68
C PHE A 40 -10.73 -9.19 13.38
N GLN A 41 -11.07 -10.35 12.83
CA GLN A 41 -11.96 -11.31 13.50
C GLN A 41 -11.40 -11.80 14.86
N ALA A 42 -10.08 -11.98 14.95
CA ALA A 42 -9.44 -12.31 16.22
C ALA A 42 -9.51 -11.16 17.23
N PHE A 43 -9.45 -9.91 16.74
CA PHE A 43 -9.67 -8.72 17.56
C PHE A 43 -11.10 -8.64 18.07
N GLU A 44 -12.12 -8.78 17.20
CA GLU A 44 -13.54 -8.78 17.58
C GLU A 44 -13.83 -9.83 18.67
N LYS A 45 -13.30 -11.04 18.52
CA LYS A 45 -13.45 -12.12 19.53
C LYS A 45 -12.75 -11.82 20.86
N SER A 46 -11.78 -10.91 20.87
CA SER A 46 -11.07 -10.51 22.08
C SER A 46 -11.77 -9.41 22.87
N LEU A 47 -12.74 -8.73 22.26
CA LEU A 47 -13.49 -7.66 22.89
C LEU A 47 -14.60 -8.21 23.81
N PRO A 48 -14.96 -7.49 24.88
CA PRO A 48 -16.17 -7.76 25.64
C PRO A 48 -17.41 -7.65 24.73
N THR A 49 -18.47 -8.41 25.04
CA THR A 49 -19.70 -8.44 24.24
C THR A 49 -20.36 -7.06 24.08
N THR A 50 -20.15 -6.15 25.03
CA THR A 50 -20.63 -4.77 25.01
C THR A 50 -19.87 -3.86 24.03
N GLU A 51 -18.63 -4.19 23.67
CA GLU A 51 -17.79 -3.40 22.75
C GLU A 51 -17.91 -3.84 21.28
N ASN A 52 -18.69 -4.89 20.98
CA ASN A 52 -19.01 -5.31 19.60
C ASN A 52 -20.01 -4.38 18.91
N SER A 53 -20.86 -3.68 19.67
CA SER A 53 -21.88 -2.79 19.12
C SER A 53 -21.30 -1.60 18.34
N PRO A 54 -20.24 -0.90 18.83
CA PRO A 54 -19.56 0.16 18.07
C PRO A 54 -18.94 -0.30 16.75
N LEU A 55 -18.29 -1.48 16.70
CA LEU A 55 -17.71 -2.01 15.46
C LEU A 55 -18.79 -2.33 14.43
N HIS A 56 -19.92 -2.89 14.88
CA HIS A 56 -21.05 -3.13 14.00
C HIS A 56 -21.64 -1.83 13.45
N ALA A 57 -21.75 -0.79 14.29
CA ALA A 57 -22.24 0.53 13.86
C ALA A 57 -21.34 1.19 12.81
N ILE A 58 -20.01 1.05 12.93
CA ILE A 58 -19.07 1.49 11.88
C ILE A 58 -19.36 0.74 10.58
N GLY A 59 -19.53 -0.59 10.64
CA GLY A 59 -19.83 -1.41 9.47
C GLY A 59 -21.10 -0.99 8.74
N ILE A 60 -22.17 -0.68 9.48
CA ILE A 60 -23.43 -0.16 8.92
C ILE A 60 -23.19 1.21 8.27
N SER A 61 -22.53 2.13 8.98
CA SER A 61 -22.27 3.49 8.48
C SER A 61 -21.50 3.49 7.14
N VAL A 62 -20.51 2.60 7.01
CA VAL A 62 -19.72 2.44 5.77
C VAL A 62 -20.54 1.79 4.65
N GLN A 63 -21.50 0.92 4.97
CA GLN A 63 -22.37 0.29 3.97
C GLN A 63 -23.43 1.26 3.44
N GLU A 64 -23.93 2.15 4.29
CA GLU A 64 -24.92 3.17 3.93
C GLU A 64 -24.32 4.29 3.08
N ASP A 65 -23.02 4.57 3.21
CA ASP A 65 -22.27 5.53 2.39
C ASP A 65 -21.73 4.90 1.10
N SER A 66 -22.64 4.42 0.24
CA SER A 66 -22.27 3.70 -1.00
C SER A 66 -21.48 4.55 -1.99
N GLU A 67 -21.73 5.87 -2.00
CA GLU A 67 -21.03 6.84 -2.87
C GLU A 67 -19.75 7.39 -2.24
N ARG A 68 -19.47 7.03 -0.97
CA ARG A 68 -18.30 7.46 -0.19
C ARG A 68 -18.20 8.97 0.03
N GLU A 69 -19.34 9.66 0.06
CA GLU A 69 -19.39 11.11 0.30
C GLU A 69 -19.05 11.43 1.76
N MET A 70 -19.50 10.58 2.69
CA MET A 70 -19.26 10.75 4.13
C MET A 70 -18.02 9.99 4.62
N PHE A 71 -17.28 9.35 3.72
CA PHE A 71 -16.23 8.40 4.08
C PHE A 71 -15.17 9.01 4.99
N VAL A 72 -14.76 10.25 4.70
CA VAL A 72 -13.78 10.98 5.53
C VAL A 72 -14.33 11.28 6.92
N ASP A 73 -15.59 11.73 7.00
CA ASP A 73 -16.24 12.04 8.27
C ASP A 73 -16.45 10.79 9.13
N ILE A 74 -16.85 9.68 8.51
CA ILE A 74 -16.94 8.37 9.17
C ILE A 74 -15.56 7.96 9.70
N CYS A 75 -14.53 8.00 8.86
CA CYS A 75 -13.17 7.60 9.24
C CYS A 75 -12.55 8.47 10.33
N THR A 76 -12.96 9.73 10.46
CA THR A 76 -12.46 10.67 11.48
C THR A 76 -13.35 10.73 12.72
N SER A 77 -14.48 10.04 12.72
CA SER A 77 -15.36 9.96 13.88
C SER A 77 -14.65 9.40 15.12
N ASN A 78 -15.12 9.83 16.30
CA ASN A 78 -14.58 9.34 17.58
C ASN A 78 -14.71 7.83 17.72
N ILE A 79 -15.79 7.23 17.19
CA ILE A 79 -16.05 5.79 17.25
C ILE A 79 -14.99 5.03 16.45
N VAL A 80 -14.69 5.45 15.22
CA VAL A 80 -13.65 4.82 14.39
C VAL A 80 -12.27 5.03 15.00
N THR A 81 -12.00 6.23 15.53
CA THR A 81 -10.69 6.55 16.12
C THR A 81 -10.42 5.74 17.40
N ASP A 82 -11.43 5.56 18.27
CA ASP A 82 -11.35 4.68 19.45
C ASP A 82 -11.16 3.22 19.04
N ALA A 83 -11.97 2.73 18.10
CA ALA A 83 -11.86 1.37 17.57
C ALA A 83 -10.46 1.09 16.98
N LYS A 84 -9.92 2.04 16.21
CA LYS A 84 -8.56 1.97 15.65
C LYS A 84 -7.51 1.89 16.76
N THR A 85 -7.64 2.72 17.79
CA THR A 85 -6.71 2.72 18.93
C THR A 85 -6.73 1.38 19.68
N LYS A 86 -7.93 0.83 19.94
CA LYS A 86 -8.10 -0.50 20.55
C LYS A 86 -7.50 -1.61 19.69
N TYR A 87 -7.70 -1.55 18.38
CA TYR A 87 -7.13 -2.51 17.45
C TYR A 87 -5.59 -2.47 17.42
N GLU A 88 -4.99 -1.27 17.39
CA GLU A 88 -3.54 -1.09 17.47
C GLU A 88 -2.95 -1.64 18.79
N LEU A 89 -3.64 -1.40 19.91
CA LEU A 89 -3.26 -1.94 21.22
C LEU A 89 -3.34 -3.48 21.23
N PHE A 90 -4.39 -4.06 20.65
CA PHE A 90 -4.52 -5.50 20.49
C PHE A 90 -3.36 -6.08 19.68
N ILE A 91 -3.03 -5.50 18.51
CA ILE A 91 -1.92 -5.96 17.67
C ILE A 91 -0.60 -5.90 18.44
N LYS A 92 -0.34 -4.79 19.15
CA LYS A 92 0.87 -4.60 19.95
C LYS A 92 0.98 -5.62 21.07
N LYS A 93 -0.11 -5.91 21.77
CA LYS A 93 -0.16 -6.93 22.83
C LYS A 93 0.12 -8.32 22.25
N ARG A 94 -0.63 -8.75 21.22
CA ARG A 94 -0.51 -10.09 20.63
C ARG A 94 0.84 -10.33 19.98
N SER A 95 1.44 -9.29 19.39
CA SER A 95 2.78 -9.35 18.83
C SER A 95 3.87 -9.60 19.89
N LYS A 96 3.68 -9.15 21.13
CA LYS A 96 4.59 -9.47 22.24
C LYS A 96 4.43 -10.89 22.75
N GLU A 97 3.21 -11.42 22.70
CA GLU A 97 2.87 -12.77 23.19
C GLU A 97 3.25 -13.88 22.20
N ASN A 98 3.17 -13.60 20.89
CA ASN A 98 3.35 -14.60 19.86
C ASN A 98 4.23 -14.09 18.70
N PRO A 99 5.46 -14.62 18.55
CA PRO A 99 6.37 -14.24 17.46
C PRO A 99 5.81 -14.45 16.05
N LEU A 100 5.01 -15.50 15.84
CA LEU A 100 4.39 -15.78 14.54
C LEU A 100 3.32 -14.72 14.21
N PHE A 101 2.52 -14.32 15.20
CA PHE A 101 1.56 -13.22 15.05
C PHE A 101 2.28 -11.90 14.73
N ALA A 102 3.40 -11.64 15.41
CA ALA A 102 4.21 -10.46 15.14
C ALA A 102 4.75 -10.44 13.71
N PHE A 103 5.31 -11.57 13.26
CA PHE A 103 5.81 -11.72 11.89
C PHE A 103 4.74 -11.43 10.84
N TRP A 104 3.57 -12.06 10.97
CA TRP A 104 2.47 -11.86 10.02
C TRP A 104 1.86 -10.46 10.10
N SER A 105 1.86 -9.83 11.27
CA SER A 105 1.46 -8.43 11.39
C SER A 105 2.44 -7.51 10.66
N LYS A 106 3.75 -7.78 10.72
CA LYS A 106 4.74 -7.04 9.94
C LYS A 106 4.57 -7.24 8.43
N TYR A 107 4.21 -8.44 7.99
CA TYR A 107 3.89 -8.68 6.59
C TYR A 107 2.71 -7.82 6.13
N ILE A 108 1.62 -7.78 6.91
CA ILE A 108 0.47 -6.94 6.62
C ILE A 108 0.89 -5.46 6.51
N ASP A 109 1.65 -4.96 7.48
CA ASP A 109 2.14 -3.57 7.49
C ASP A 109 2.96 -3.25 6.21
N MET A 110 3.84 -4.17 5.79
CA MET A 110 4.63 -4.03 4.56
C MET A 110 3.74 -3.97 3.31
N VAL A 111 2.74 -4.85 3.19
CA VAL A 111 1.85 -4.85 2.02
C VAL A 111 0.96 -3.61 2.02
N GLN A 112 0.44 -3.19 3.17
CA GLN A 112 -0.32 -1.93 3.28
C GLN A 112 0.50 -0.74 2.80
N LEU A 113 1.76 -0.66 3.21
CA LEU A 113 2.67 0.40 2.79
C LEU A 113 2.98 0.34 1.29
N LEU A 114 3.17 -0.86 0.72
CA LEU A 114 3.32 -1.06 -0.72
C LEU A 114 2.07 -0.58 -1.48
N LEU A 115 0.87 -0.88 -0.98
CA LEU A 115 -0.37 -0.42 -1.59
C LEU A 115 -0.55 1.10 -1.50
N LEU A 116 -0.12 1.70 -0.39
CA LEU A 116 -0.07 3.15 -0.24
C LEU A 116 0.87 3.77 -1.27
N TYR A 117 2.09 3.25 -1.40
CA TYR A 117 3.07 3.70 -2.40
C TYR A 117 2.56 3.55 -3.84
N ILE A 118 1.88 2.45 -4.16
CA ILE A 118 1.24 2.32 -5.49
C ILE A 118 0.16 3.39 -5.67
N ARG A 119 -0.66 3.65 -4.65
CA ARG A 119 -1.69 4.69 -4.72
C ARG A 119 -1.09 6.05 -5.04
N THR A 120 0.05 6.42 -4.47
CA THR A 120 0.68 7.74 -4.71
C THR A 120 0.93 7.94 -6.20
N THR A 121 1.54 6.95 -6.87
CA THR A 121 1.78 7.00 -8.32
C THR A 121 0.48 7.01 -9.12
N ARG A 122 -0.51 6.21 -8.70
CA ARG A 122 -1.81 6.15 -9.40
C ARG A 122 -2.61 7.44 -9.29
N THR A 123 -2.36 8.25 -8.26
CA THR A 123 -3.07 9.51 -7.97
C THR A 123 -2.21 10.75 -8.17
N SER A 124 -0.96 10.60 -8.62
CA SER A 124 0.02 11.67 -8.75
C SER A 124 0.29 12.48 -7.47
N ASP A 125 0.08 11.88 -6.29
CA ASP A 125 0.31 12.55 -5.00
C ASP A 125 1.80 12.51 -4.62
N TRP A 126 2.53 13.59 -4.92
CA TRP A 126 3.96 13.70 -4.70
C TRP A 126 4.34 13.72 -3.21
N THR A 127 3.58 14.45 -2.40
CA THR A 127 3.83 14.55 -0.96
C THR A 127 3.65 13.20 -0.27
N LEU A 128 2.60 12.46 -0.63
CA LEU A 128 2.36 11.12 -0.12
C LEU A 128 3.39 10.13 -0.66
N HIS A 129 3.88 10.31 -1.90
CA HIS A 129 4.96 9.51 -2.47
C HIS A 129 6.24 9.59 -1.63
N LEU A 130 6.71 10.79 -1.30
CA LEU A 130 7.91 10.96 -0.46
C LEU A 130 7.69 10.44 0.96
N SER A 131 6.51 10.67 1.52
CA SER A 131 6.16 10.18 2.86
C SER A 131 6.13 8.65 2.94
N SER A 132 5.49 8.00 1.97
CA SER A 132 5.42 6.54 1.89
C SER A 132 6.78 5.92 1.59
N LEU A 133 7.58 6.51 0.71
CA LEU A 133 8.96 6.05 0.45
C LEU A 133 9.82 6.13 1.71
N ARG A 134 9.73 7.21 2.48
CA ARG A 134 10.42 7.34 3.78
C ARG A 134 10.09 6.18 4.71
N SER A 135 8.81 5.80 4.78
CA SER A 135 8.36 4.66 5.58
C SER A 135 8.81 3.31 5.01
N MET A 136 9.07 3.20 3.70
CA MET A 136 9.56 1.96 3.06
C MET A 136 11.05 1.73 3.30
N ILE A 137 11.84 2.80 3.44
CA ILE A 137 13.30 2.71 3.59
C ILE A 137 13.74 1.71 4.68
N PRO A 138 13.22 1.75 5.93
CA PRO A 138 13.60 0.78 6.97
C PRO A 138 13.37 -0.69 6.56
N TRP A 139 12.34 -0.95 5.75
CA TRP A 139 12.04 -2.29 5.26
C TRP A 139 13.05 -2.79 4.24
N PHE A 140 13.63 -1.91 3.42
CA PHE A 140 14.71 -2.30 2.52
C PHE A 140 15.93 -2.79 3.29
N PHE A 141 16.28 -2.10 4.39
CA PHE A 141 17.35 -2.55 5.29
C PHE A 141 17.00 -3.86 5.98
N ALA A 142 15.78 -3.98 6.53
CA ALA A 142 15.35 -5.18 7.24
C ALA A 142 15.24 -6.43 6.35
N THR A 143 15.03 -6.26 5.05
CA THR A 143 14.84 -7.37 4.09
C THR A 143 16.02 -7.56 3.14
N ASP A 144 17.17 -6.98 3.45
CA ASP A 144 18.42 -7.09 2.71
C ASP A 144 18.30 -6.73 1.21
N ARG A 145 17.56 -5.66 0.93
CA ARG A 145 17.40 -5.11 -0.42
C ARG A 145 18.48 -4.09 -0.71
N VAL A 146 19.75 -4.52 -0.70
CA VAL A 146 20.95 -3.68 -0.74
C VAL A 146 20.88 -2.51 -1.72
N ASN A 147 20.43 -2.75 -2.96
CA ASN A 147 20.30 -1.68 -3.97
C ASN A 147 19.29 -0.61 -3.53
N TYR A 148 18.11 -1.02 -3.07
CA TYR A 148 17.09 -0.10 -2.58
C TYR A 148 17.52 0.59 -1.27
N SER A 149 18.12 -0.16 -0.34
CA SER A 149 18.64 0.40 0.91
C SER A 149 19.70 1.47 0.68
N ARG A 150 20.49 1.34 -0.39
CA ARG A 150 21.53 2.32 -0.77
C ARG A 150 20.93 3.55 -1.45
N TYR A 151 20.10 3.36 -2.47
CA TYR A 151 19.68 4.46 -3.33
C TYR A 151 18.40 5.16 -2.87
N ALA A 152 17.48 4.48 -2.19
CA ALA A 152 16.24 5.10 -1.74
C ALA A 152 16.44 6.25 -0.73
N PRO A 153 17.35 6.16 0.26
CA PRO A 153 17.65 7.29 1.13
C PRO A 153 18.25 8.49 0.41
N CYS A 154 19.17 8.25 -0.54
CA CYS A 154 19.78 9.31 -1.35
C CYS A 154 18.71 10.03 -2.18
N TYR A 155 17.91 9.26 -2.94
CA TYR A 155 16.80 9.81 -3.71
C TYR A 155 15.84 10.59 -2.81
N TRP A 156 15.43 10.04 -1.67
CA TRP A 156 14.51 10.72 -0.76
C TRP A 156 15.07 12.06 -0.29
N LEU A 157 16.35 12.12 0.09
CA LEU A 157 16.99 13.38 0.52
C LEU A 157 17.07 14.39 -0.62
N GLU A 158 17.47 13.97 -1.82
CA GLU A 158 17.51 14.84 -3.00
C GLU A 158 16.13 15.42 -3.31
N MET A 159 15.07 14.59 -3.25
CA MET A 159 13.71 15.02 -3.51
C MET A 159 13.17 15.98 -2.45
N MET A 160 13.58 15.81 -1.18
CA MET A 160 13.21 16.75 -0.10
C MET A 160 13.86 18.13 -0.28
N CYS A 161 14.97 18.24 -1.00
CA CYS A 161 15.67 19.49 -1.28
C CYS A 161 15.34 20.07 -2.67
N LEU A 162 14.30 19.60 -3.34
CA LEU A 162 13.95 20.04 -4.70
C LEU A 162 13.67 21.54 -4.78
N GLU A 163 13.01 22.12 -3.78
CA GLU A 163 12.69 23.56 -3.77
C GLU A 163 13.94 24.43 -3.80
N GLU A 164 15.00 24.01 -3.11
CA GLU A 164 16.28 24.74 -3.06
C GLU A 164 17.16 24.45 -4.28
N THR A 165 17.24 23.18 -4.68
CA THR A 165 18.19 22.74 -5.71
C THR A 165 17.65 22.93 -7.13
N HIS A 166 16.34 22.77 -7.33
CA HIS A 166 15.68 22.79 -8.63
C HIS A 166 14.25 23.37 -8.51
N PRO A 167 14.10 24.66 -8.17
CA PRO A 167 12.79 25.27 -7.88
C PRO A 167 11.79 25.16 -9.03
N TYR A 168 12.26 25.21 -10.28
CA TYR A 168 11.42 24.99 -11.45
C TYR A 168 10.79 23.59 -11.46
N VAL A 169 11.56 22.56 -11.11
CA VAL A 169 11.05 21.18 -11.04
C VAL A 169 10.07 21.06 -9.88
N ALA A 170 10.42 21.58 -8.70
CA ALA A 170 9.55 21.56 -7.53
C ALA A 170 8.17 22.16 -7.81
N ALA A 171 8.13 23.29 -8.52
CA ALA A 171 6.87 23.97 -8.89
C ALA A 171 5.99 23.19 -9.88
N ASN A 172 6.54 22.20 -10.58
CA ASN A 172 5.84 21.47 -11.65
C ASN A 172 5.73 19.97 -11.37
N ILE A 173 6.27 19.47 -10.25
CA ILE A 173 6.47 18.03 -10.09
C ILE A 173 5.16 17.27 -9.97
N GLU A 174 4.18 17.79 -9.22
CA GLU A 174 2.88 17.16 -8.99
C GLU A 174 2.14 16.84 -10.30
N ASP A 175 2.24 17.72 -11.29
CA ASP A 175 1.57 17.53 -12.58
C ASP A 175 2.35 16.65 -13.57
N ASN A 176 3.65 16.44 -13.35
CA ASN A 176 4.56 15.93 -14.39
C ASN A 176 5.31 14.63 -14.02
N TRP A 177 5.24 14.17 -12.78
CA TRP A 177 5.99 12.98 -12.36
C TRP A 177 5.32 11.65 -12.73
N THR A 178 4.06 11.69 -13.18
CA THR A 178 3.33 10.54 -13.70
C THR A 178 2.61 10.90 -15.01
N VAL A 179 2.37 9.90 -15.86
CA VAL A 179 1.58 10.05 -17.08
C VAL A 179 0.13 9.66 -16.81
N GLN A 180 -0.79 10.61 -17.03
CA GLN A 180 -2.23 10.39 -17.00
C GLN A 180 -2.73 10.23 -18.45
N ARG A 181 -3.30 9.06 -18.79
CA ARG A 181 -3.78 8.76 -20.16
C ARG A 181 -5.29 8.88 -20.35
N GLN A 182 -6.04 9.05 -19.26
CA GLN A 182 -7.49 9.11 -19.27
C GLN A 182 -7.97 10.28 -18.41
N GLU A 183 -8.96 11.01 -18.90
CA GLU A 183 -9.62 12.08 -18.14
C GLU A 183 -10.75 11.49 -17.27
N GLY A 184 -11.05 12.14 -16.14
CA GLY A 184 -12.14 11.73 -15.23
C GLY A 184 -11.82 10.58 -14.27
N TYR A 185 -10.60 10.01 -14.30
CA TYR A 185 -10.19 8.92 -13.40
C TYR A 185 -8.98 9.30 -12.55
N ALA A 186 -9.21 9.68 -11.29
CA ALA A 186 -8.15 10.12 -10.38
C ALA A 186 -7.12 9.02 -10.01
N PHE A 187 -7.44 7.73 -10.18
CA PHE A 187 -6.54 6.59 -9.90
C PHE A 187 -5.98 5.97 -11.20
N SER A 188 -5.53 6.81 -12.15
CA SER A 188 -5.12 6.35 -13.49
C SER A 188 -3.66 6.62 -13.87
N GLY A 189 -2.89 7.31 -13.03
CA GLY A 189 -1.50 7.70 -13.29
C GLY A 189 -0.52 6.54 -13.41
N VAL A 190 0.43 6.62 -14.33
CA VAL A 190 1.47 5.59 -14.56
C VAL A 190 2.84 6.25 -14.48
N ALA A 191 3.83 5.58 -13.90
CA ALA A 191 5.20 6.10 -13.88
C ALA A 191 5.70 6.36 -15.31
N CYS A 192 6.47 7.44 -15.51
CA CYS A 192 6.94 7.83 -16.84
C CYS A 192 7.77 6.73 -17.51
N ASP A 193 8.69 6.10 -16.77
CA ASP A 193 9.53 4.99 -17.25
C ASP A 193 8.68 3.80 -17.72
N GLN A 194 7.74 3.34 -16.89
CA GLN A 194 6.80 2.29 -17.27
C GLN A 194 5.97 2.66 -18.52
N THR A 195 5.60 3.93 -18.67
CA THR A 195 4.86 4.39 -19.85
C THR A 195 5.74 4.26 -21.09
N ILE A 196 6.99 4.74 -21.04
CA ILE A 196 7.96 4.64 -22.13
C ILE A 196 8.16 3.17 -22.55
N GLU A 197 8.35 2.26 -21.58
CA GLU A 197 8.49 0.83 -21.87
C GLU A 197 7.25 0.24 -22.56
N GLN A 198 6.05 0.67 -22.14
CA GLN A 198 4.79 0.12 -22.65
C GLN A 198 4.36 0.73 -23.99
N THR A 199 4.84 1.92 -24.34
CA THR A 199 4.45 2.62 -25.58
C THR A 199 5.59 2.65 -26.60
N LEU A 200 6.72 3.26 -26.26
CA LEU A 200 7.80 3.54 -27.21
C LEU A 200 8.63 2.29 -27.50
N ASN A 201 9.07 1.58 -26.44
CA ASN A 201 9.94 0.41 -26.61
C ASN A 201 9.23 -0.79 -27.27
N ARG A 202 7.89 -0.83 -27.25
CA ARG A 202 7.11 -1.83 -28.00
C ARG A 202 6.99 -1.52 -29.49
N LEU A 203 7.10 -0.25 -29.89
CA LEU A 203 7.00 0.16 -31.29
C LEU A 203 8.33 -0.02 -32.04
N GLU A 204 9.47 0.09 -31.35
CA GLU A 204 10.79 -0.05 -31.96
C GLU A 204 11.27 -1.50 -32.14
N PHE A 205 10.61 -2.47 -31.48
CA PHE A 205 10.91 -3.90 -31.64
C PHE A 205 9.63 -4.73 -31.86
N PRO A 206 9.01 -4.65 -33.05
CA PRO A 206 8.03 -5.65 -33.42
C PRO A 206 8.75 -7.00 -33.51
N HIS A 207 8.35 -7.94 -32.66
CA HIS A 207 8.89 -9.30 -32.62
C HIS A 207 8.99 -9.87 -34.05
N ILE A 208 10.22 -10.12 -34.51
CA ILE A 208 10.54 -11.04 -35.62
C ILE A 208 10.55 -12.44 -35.05
#